data_AF-A0A530GIK1-F1
#
_entry.id   AF-A0A530GIK1-F1
#
_cell.length_a   1.000
_cell.length_b   1.000
_cell.length_c   1.000
_cell.angle_alpha   90.00
_cell.angle_beta   90.00
_cell.angle_gamma   90.00
#
_symmetry.space_group_name_H-M   'P 1'
#
loop_
_entity.id
_entity.type
_entity.pdbx_description
1 polymer ?
#
loop_
_entity_poly.entity_id
_entity_poly.type
_entity_poly.pdbx_seq_one_letter_code
_entity_poly.pdbx_strand_id
1 'polypeptide(L)'
;KTVALRQALDKYGFDAAFGGARRDEEKSRAKERIFSFRNAQHSWDPKNQRPEMWKIFNTRIAPGESIRVFPLSNWTELDIWQYILQENIPIVPLYFAKERPVVERDGMLIMKDDDRMQLRPGEAIENRLVRFRTLGC
;
A
#
# COMPACT_ATOMS: atom_id res chain seq x y z
N LYS A 1 1.91 10.04 -7.71
CA LYS A 1 2.59 8.72 -7.61
C LYS A 1 2.46 7.88 -8.87
N THR A 2 1.27 7.75 -9.45
CA THR A 2 0.99 6.90 -10.64
C THR A 2 1.86 7.22 -11.86
N VAL A 3 2.11 8.50 -12.14
CA VAL A 3 2.93 8.93 -13.29
C VAL A 3 4.39 8.53 -13.13
N ALA A 4 4.98 8.75 -11.94
CA ALA A 4 6.38 8.42 -11.68
C ALA A 4 6.66 6.92 -11.78
N LEU A 5 5.74 6.07 -11.28
CA LEU A 5 5.87 4.62 -11.42
C LEU A 5 5.83 4.21 -12.90
N ARG A 6 4.89 4.74 -13.70
CA ARG A 6 4.81 4.44 -15.14
C ARG A 6 6.09 4.84 -15.87
N GLN A 7 6.58 6.05 -15.63
CA GLN A 7 7.83 6.52 -16.22
C GLN A 7 9.03 5.63 -15.87
N ALA A 8 9.12 5.14 -14.64
CA ALA A 8 10.20 4.23 -14.24
C ALA A 8 10.09 2.87 -14.98
N LEU A 9 8.88 2.32 -15.08
CA LEU A 9 8.67 1.05 -15.80
C LEU A 9 9.02 1.17 -17.28
N ASP A 10 8.62 2.26 -17.93
CA ASP A 10 8.93 2.52 -19.33
C ASP A 10 10.43 2.75 -19.55
N LYS A 11 11.07 3.55 -18.67
CA LYS A 11 12.49 3.89 -18.76
C LYS A 11 13.39 2.66 -18.65
N TYR A 12 13.06 1.72 -17.77
CA TYR A 12 13.88 0.54 -17.50
C TYR A 12 13.38 -0.72 -18.22
N GLY A 13 12.25 -0.64 -18.94
CA GLY A 13 11.69 -1.77 -19.69
C GLY A 13 11.20 -2.92 -18.81
N PHE A 14 10.70 -2.63 -17.60
CA PHE A 14 10.21 -3.66 -16.69
C PHE A 14 8.87 -4.22 -17.17
N ASP A 15 8.81 -5.53 -17.34
CA ASP A 15 7.63 -6.30 -17.75
C ASP A 15 6.80 -6.80 -16.55
N ALA A 16 7.37 -6.80 -15.35
CA ALA A 16 6.67 -7.11 -14.11
C ALA A 16 7.08 -6.18 -12.96
N ALA A 17 6.14 -5.90 -12.06
CA ALA A 17 6.40 -5.15 -10.83
C ALA A 17 5.65 -5.76 -9.64
N PHE A 18 6.37 -6.00 -8.55
CA PHE A 18 5.79 -6.46 -7.29
C PHE A 18 5.17 -5.29 -6.52
N GLY A 19 3.94 -5.49 -6.06
CA GLY A 19 3.23 -4.59 -5.15
C GLY A 19 2.92 -5.27 -3.83
N GLY A 20 3.07 -4.53 -2.72
CA GLY A 20 2.76 -5.00 -1.36
C GLY A 20 1.28 -4.92 -0.98
N ALA A 21 0.40 -4.82 -1.97
CA ALA A 21 -1.03 -4.63 -1.79
C ALA A 21 -1.74 -5.91 -1.33
N ARG A 22 -2.72 -5.76 -0.42
CA ARG A 22 -3.44 -6.89 0.18
C ARG A 22 -4.95 -6.76 0.02
N ARG A 23 -5.67 -7.90 0.01
CA ARG A 23 -7.13 -7.93 -0.19
C ARG A 23 -7.91 -7.46 1.04
N ASP A 24 -7.34 -7.60 2.24
CA ASP A 24 -7.97 -7.19 3.50
C ASP A 24 -7.91 -5.67 3.73
N GLU A 25 -7.04 -4.95 3.02
CA GLU A 25 -6.84 -3.50 3.19
C GLU A 25 -8.06 -2.67 2.81
N GLU A 26 -8.81 -3.06 1.78
CA GLU A 26 -9.98 -2.32 1.31
C GLU A 26 -10.99 -3.24 0.62
N LYS A 27 -12.29 -3.02 0.87
CA LYS A 27 -13.39 -3.86 0.35
C LYS A 27 -13.39 -4.00 -1.18
N SER A 28 -12.99 -2.96 -1.91
CA SER A 28 -12.89 -2.97 -3.37
C SER A 28 -11.90 -4.03 -3.89
N ARG A 29 -10.90 -4.37 -3.07
CA ARG A 29 -9.76 -5.23 -3.43
C ARG A 29 -10.03 -6.70 -3.19
N ALA A 30 -11.17 -7.06 -2.59
CA ALA A 30 -11.56 -8.45 -2.36
C ALA A 30 -11.63 -9.28 -3.65
N LYS A 31 -11.84 -8.64 -4.80
CA LYS A 31 -11.88 -9.30 -6.13
C LYS A 31 -10.57 -9.17 -6.91
N GLU A 32 -9.53 -8.58 -6.34
CA GLU A 32 -8.23 -8.45 -6.99
C GLU A 32 -7.54 -9.81 -7.16
N ARG A 33 -6.81 -9.94 -8.26
CA ARG A 33 -6.00 -11.11 -8.62
C ARG A 33 -4.57 -10.92 -8.15
N ILE A 34 -3.83 -12.01 -7.99
CA ILE A 34 -2.39 -11.96 -7.69
C ILE A 34 -1.65 -11.34 -8.89
N PHE A 35 -2.05 -11.69 -10.12
CA PHE A 35 -1.50 -11.15 -11.36
C PHE A 35 -2.50 -10.21 -12.02
N SER A 36 -2.14 -8.92 -12.09
CA SER A 36 -2.91 -7.87 -12.76
C SER A 36 -2.22 -7.45 -14.05
N PHE A 37 -2.80 -7.84 -15.18
CA PHE A 37 -2.24 -7.55 -16.52
C PHE A 37 -2.51 -6.11 -16.94
N ARG A 38 -1.52 -5.49 -17.58
CA ARG A 38 -1.54 -4.12 -18.11
C ARG A 38 -1.13 -4.14 -19.57
N ASN A 39 -1.88 -3.41 -20.41
CA ASN A 39 -1.50 -3.22 -21.80
C ASN A 39 -0.33 -2.21 -21.94
N ALA A 40 0.12 -1.96 -23.17
CA ALA A 40 1.20 -1.02 -23.48
C ALA A 40 0.94 0.43 -23.02
N GLN A 41 -0.32 0.81 -22.79
CA GLN A 41 -0.70 2.12 -22.26
C GLN A 41 -0.84 2.11 -20.72
N HIS A 42 -0.38 1.05 -20.06
CA HIS A 42 -0.54 0.81 -18.62
C HIS A 42 -2.00 0.79 -18.13
N SER A 43 -2.93 0.50 -19.05
CA SER A 43 -4.36 0.39 -18.76
C SER A 43 -4.74 -1.04 -18.36
N TRP A 44 -5.79 -1.16 -17.57
CA TRP A 44 -6.31 -2.44 -17.11
C TRP A 44 -7.59 -2.79 -17.87
N ASP A 45 -7.68 -4.03 -18.35
CA ASP A 45 -8.85 -4.57 -19.03
C ASP A 45 -9.34 -5.82 -18.29
N PRO A 46 -10.61 -5.88 -17.84
CA PRO A 46 -11.17 -7.06 -17.20
C PRO A 46 -11.09 -8.33 -18.05
N LYS A 47 -11.20 -8.23 -19.38
CA LYS A 47 -11.19 -9.39 -20.29
C LYS A 47 -9.82 -10.04 -20.43
N ASN A 48 -8.75 -9.26 -20.22
CA ASN A 48 -7.37 -9.75 -20.29
C ASN A 48 -6.90 -10.39 -18.97
N GLN A 49 -7.73 -10.35 -17.93
CA GLN A 49 -7.39 -10.97 -16.66
C GLN A 49 -7.64 -12.47 -16.71
N ARG A 50 -6.69 -13.25 -16.20
CA ARG A 50 -6.70 -14.71 -16.34
C ARG A 50 -7.20 -15.38 -15.06
N PRO A 51 -7.94 -16.51 -15.18
CA PRO A 51 -8.25 -17.35 -14.04
C PRO A 51 -6.97 -17.81 -13.33
N GLU A 52 -6.98 -17.78 -11.99
CA GLU A 52 -5.88 -18.24 -11.13
C GLU A 52 -6.37 -19.49 -10.42
N MET A 53 -6.20 -20.64 -11.06
CA MET A 53 -6.68 -21.92 -10.53
C MET A 53 -5.58 -22.55 -9.67
N TRP A 54 -5.90 -22.88 -8.41
CA TRP A 54 -4.93 -23.37 -7.42
C TRP A 54 -3.72 -22.44 -7.23
N LYS A 55 -2.50 -22.94 -7.46
CA LYS A 55 -1.24 -22.19 -7.42
C LYS A 55 -0.58 -22.14 -8.81
N ILE A 56 -1.38 -22.29 -9.86
CA ILE A 56 -0.92 -22.27 -11.25
C ILE A 56 -1.28 -20.91 -11.84
N PHE A 57 -0.26 -20.20 -12.31
CA PHE A 57 -0.41 -18.84 -12.84
C PHE A 57 0.03 -18.80 -14.31
N ASN A 58 -0.83 -18.24 -15.17
CA ASN A 58 -0.47 -18.00 -16.56
C ASN A 58 0.13 -16.60 -16.70
N THR A 59 1.45 -16.50 -16.72
CA THR A 59 2.20 -15.23 -16.76
C THR A 59 2.66 -14.81 -18.14
N ARG A 60 2.23 -15.48 -19.22
CA ARG A 60 2.62 -15.13 -20.59
C ARG A 60 2.19 -13.71 -20.95
N ILE A 61 3.01 -12.90 -21.59
CA ILE A 61 2.65 -11.53 -21.99
C ILE A 61 3.05 -11.28 -23.44
N ALA A 62 2.30 -10.43 -24.12
CA ALA A 62 2.67 -9.94 -25.43
C ALA A 62 3.72 -8.81 -25.30
N PRO A 63 4.50 -8.52 -26.37
CA PRO A 63 5.42 -7.39 -26.37
C PRO A 63 4.73 -6.08 -25.98
N GLY A 64 5.30 -5.37 -25.00
CA GLY A 64 4.76 -4.11 -24.48
C GLY A 64 3.71 -4.26 -23.38
N GLU A 65 3.22 -5.47 -23.10
CA GLU A 65 2.40 -5.71 -21.90
C GLU A 65 3.28 -5.80 -20.66
N SER A 66 2.71 -5.43 -19.50
CA SER A 66 3.36 -5.63 -18.21
C SER A 66 2.39 -6.18 -17.18
N ILE A 67 2.92 -6.75 -16.09
CA ILE A 67 2.12 -7.32 -15.01
C ILE A 67 2.40 -6.57 -13.70
N ARG A 68 1.37 -6.39 -12.88
CA ARG A 68 1.53 -6.10 -11.44
C ARG A 68 1.26 -7.37 -10.66
N VAL A 69 2.21 -7.76 -9.81
CA VAL A 69 2.17 -9.01 -9.05
C VAL A 69 2.02 -8.67 -7.57
N PHE A 70 1.10 -9.33 -6.88
CA PHE A 70 0.77 -9.05 -5.48
C PHE A 70 0.96 -10.31 -4.62
N PRO A 71 2.20 -10.64 -4.21
CA PRO A 71 2.49 -11.88 -3.48
C PRO A 71 1.77 -11.96 -2.13
N LEU A 72 1.51 -10.80 -1.52
CA LEU A 72 0.91 -10.68 -0.20
C LEU A 72 -0.63 -10.58 -0.25
N SER A 73 -1.26 -10.79 -1.42
CA SER A 73 -2.72 -10.60 -1.55
C SER A 73 -3.55 -11.39 -0.55
N ASN A 74 -3.08 -12.57 -0.14
CA ASN A 74 -3.77 -13.46 0.80
C ASN A 74 -3.33 -13.27 2.27
N TRP A 75 -2.43 -12.32 2.54
CA TRP A 75 -1.96 -12.02 3.90
C TRP A 75 -2.86 -10.99 4.57
N THR A 76 -3.18 -11.23 5.84
CA THR A 76 -3.88 -10.29 6.71
C THR A 76 -2.91 -9.34 7.41
N GLU A 77 -3.42 -8.28 8.05
CA GLU A 77 -2.58 -7.38 8.85
C GLU A 77 -1.83 -8.17 9.94
N LEU A 78 -2.48 -9.17 10.54
CA LEU A 78 -1.88 -10.02 11.55
C LEU A 78 -0.69 -10.83 10.99
N ASP A 79 -0.84 -11.43 9.82
CA ASP A 79 0.22 -12.24 9.20
C ASP A 79 1.47 -11.39 8.93
N ILE A 80 1.28 -10.14 8.49
CA ILE A 80 2.39 -9.20 8.26
C ILE A 80 3.14 -8.91 9.57
N TRP A 81 2.42 -8.59 10.65
CA TRP A 81 3.05 -8.32 11.94
C TRP A 81 3.75 -9.53 12.52
N GLN A 82 3.14 -10.71 12.42
CA GLN A 82 3.75 -11.96 12.88
C GLN A 82 5.04 -12.27 12.12
N TYR A 83 5.05 -12.10 10.80
CA TYR A 83 6.24 -12.35 9.98
C TYR A 83 7.35 -11.34 10.26
N ILE A 84 7.01 -10.05 10.41
CA ILE A 84 8.01 -9.04 10.80
C ILE A 84 8.64 -9.38 12.16
N LEU A 85 7.84 -9.83 13.12
CA LEU A 85 8.33 -10.25 14.44
C LEU A 85 9.24 -11.49 14.33
N GLN A 86 8.80 -12.50 13.57
CA GLN A 86 9.55 -13.76 13.40
C GLN A 86 10.89 -13.55 12.70
N GLU A 87 10.89 -12.78 11.62
CA GLU A 87 12.08 -12.53 10.79
C GLU A 87 12.89 -11.31 11.26
N ASN A 88 12.47 -10.68 12.36
CA ASN A 88 13.10 -9.48 12.94
C ASN A 88 13.35 -8.36 11.89
N ILE A 89 12.34 -8.08 11.06
CA ILE A 89 12.44 -7.10 9.97
C ILE A 89 12.41 -5.68 10.55
N PRO A 90 13.36 -4.79 10.19
CA PRO A 90 13.33 -3.40 10.65
C PRO A 90 12.07 -2.66 10.17
N ILE A 91 11.40 -1.96 11.09
CA ILE A 91 10.21 -1.14 10.81
C ILE A 91 10.49 0.32 11.13
N VAL A 92 9.86 1.23 10.38
CA VAL A 92 9.88 2.66 10.69
C VAL A 92 9.25 2.91 12.07
N PRO A 93 9.94 3.62 13.01
CA PRO A 93 9.46 3.80 14.38
C PRO A 93 8.07 4.45 14.52
N LEU A 94 7.60 5.15 13.49
CA LEU A 94 6.27 5.77 13.45
C LEU A 94 5.10 4.76 13.46
N TYR A 95 5.34 3.51 13.05
CA TYR A 95 4.33 2.46 13.14
C TYR A 95 4.13 1.93 14.56
N PHE A 96 5.10 2.13 15.46
CA PHE A 96 4.93 1.78 16.86
C PHE A 96 4.13 2.86 17.60
N ALA A 97 3.26 2.41 18.51
CA ALA A 97 2.56 3.30 19.41
C ALA A 97 3.58 4.01 20.31
N LYS A 98 3.51 5.34 20.35
CA LYS A 98 4.37 6.19 21.19
C LYS A 98 3.55 7.38 21.64
N GLU A 99 3.86 7.91 22.82
CA GLU A 99 3.32 9.20 23.24
C GLU A 99 3.78 10.27 22.25
N ARG A 100 2.81 10.93 21.62
CA ARG A 100 3.03 11.99 20.64
C ARG A 100 2.04 13.13 20.89
N PRO A 101 2.46 14.39 20.64
CA PRO A 101 1.55 15.53 20.68
C PRO A 101 0.58 15.44 19.49
N VAL A 102 -0.71 15.39 19.80
CA VAL A 102 -1.79 15.34 18.81
C VAL A 102 -2.79 16.45 19.06
N VAL A 103 -3.48 16.84 18.00
CA VAL A 103 -4.60 17.78 18.01
C VAL A 103 -5.81 17.06 17.44
N GLU A 104 -6.94 17.15 18.12
CA GLU A 104 -8.22 16.65 17.61
C GLU A 104 -8.88 17.72 16.74
N ARG A 105 -9.05 17.42 15.46
CA ARG A 105 -9.65 18.33 14.47
C ARG A 105 -10.65 17.56 13.64
N ASP A 106 -11.90 18.01 13.64
CA ASP A 106 -12.99 17.40 12.86
C ASP A 106 -13.14 15.87 13.14
N GLY A 107 -12.88 15.44 14.39
CA GLY A 107 -12.94 14.03 14.83
C GLY A 107 -11.72 13.18 14.46
N MET A 108 -10.67 13.78 13.89
CA MET A 108 -9.42 13.11 13.52
C MET A 108 -8.27 13.57 14.40
N LEU A 109 -7.44 12.62 14.84
CA LEU A 109 -6.20 12.92 15.56
C LEU A 109 -5.09 13.23 14.54
N ILE A 110 -4.55 14.45 14.62
CA ILE A 110 -3.46 14.92 13.77
C ILE A 110 -2.23 15.10 14.64
N MET A 111 -1.12 14.45 14.29
CA MET A 111 0.16 14.65 15.00
C MET A 111 0.71 16.04 14.68
N LYS A 112 1.06 16.80 15.73
CA LYS A 112 1.82 18.04 15.57
C LYS A 112 3.31 17.70 15.52
N ASP A 113 3.87 17.60 14.32
CA ASP A 113 5.29 17.28 14.13
C ASP A 113 6.18 18.55 14.07
N ASP A 114 5.61 19.69 13.66
CA ASP A 114 6.33 20.95 13.57
C ASP A 114 5.43 22.19 13.77
N ASP A 115 6.05 23.37 13.74
CA ASP A 115 5.39 24.66 13.94
C ASP A 115 4.67 25.19 12.69
N ARG A 116 4.75 24.50 11.54
CA ARG A 116 3.97 24.86 10.34
C ARG A 116 2.49 24.52 10.54
N MET A 117 2.19 23.57 11.43
CA MET A 117 0.82 23.26 11.81
C MET A 117 0.28 24.30 12.78
N GLN A 118 -0.48 25.27 12.25
CA GLN A 118 -1.20 26.25 13.05
C GLN A 118 -2.46 25.64 13.67
N LEU A 119 -2.67 25.95 14.95
CA LEU A 119 -3.85 25.57 15.72
C LEU A 119 -5.04 26.47 15.35
N ARG A 120 -6.23 25.89 15.19
CA ARG A 120 -7.48 26.64 15.09
C ARG A 120 -7.90 27.13 16.49
N PRO A 121 -8.72 28.18 16.60
CA PRO A 121 -9.26 28.61 17.89
C PRO A 121 -9.96 27.45 18.62
N GLY A 122 -9.55 27.18 19.87
CA GLY A 122 -10.10 26.10 20.68
C GLY A 122 -9.41 24.74 20.55
N GLU A 123 -8.42 24.60 19.65
CA GLU A 123 -7.62 23.37 19.57
C GLU A 123 -6.56 23.32 20.67
N ALA A 124 -6.56 22.23 21.43
CA ALA A 124 -5.55 21.93 22.43
C ALA A 124 -4.62 20.81 21.96
N ILE A 125 -3.34 20.90 22.31
CA ILE A 125 -2.39 19.82 22.11
C ILE A 125 -2.52 18.87 23.29
N GLU A 126 -2.73 17.59 22.98
CA GLU A 126 -2.75 16.52 23.97
C GLU A 126 -1.67 15.50 23.64
N ASN A 127 -0.95 15.01 24.66
CA ASN A 127 -0.08 13.86 24.48
C ASN A 127 -0.92 12.59 24.58
N ARG A 128 -1.03 11.86 23.46
CA ARG A 128 -1.74 10.58 23.43
C ARG A 128 -0.80 9.48 22.92
N LEU A 129 -1.02 8.26 23.41
CA LEU A 129 -0.36 7.06 22.89
C LEU A 129 -0.98 6.69 21.54
N VAL A 130 -0.34 7.10 20.45
CA VAL A 130 -0.87 6.93 19.08
C VAL A 130 0.12 6.21 18.19
N ARG A 131 -0.37 5.55 17.13
CA ARG A 131 0.43 4.99 16.04
C ARG A 131 -0.07 5.49 14.70
N PHE A 132 0.80 5.53 13.71
CA PHE A 132 0.36 5.77 12.33
C PHE A 132 -0.22 4.48 11.76
N ARG A 133 -1.43 4.58 11.19
CA ARG A 133 -2.07 3.44 10.49
C ARG A 133 -1.48 3.23 9.09
N THR A 134 -1.18 4.32 8.37
CA THR A 134 -0.64 4.26 7.01
C THR A 134 0.28 5.43 6.76
N LEU A 135 1.58 5.17 6.57
CA LEU A 135 2.56 6.15 6.13
C LEU A 135 2.72 6.04 4.62
N GLY A 136 1.70 6.51 3.89
CA GLY A 136 1.73 6.51 2.44
C GLY A 136 0.35 6.51 1.80
N CYS A 137 -0.03 7.64 1.21
CA CYS A 137 -0.94 7.76 0.07
C CYS A 137 -0.31 8.69 -0.96
#